data_AF-A0AAV9ABE8-F1
#
_entry.id   AF-A0AAV9ABE8-F1
#
_cell.length_a   1.000
_cell.length_b   1.000
_cell.length_c   1.000
_cell.angle_alpha   90.00
_cell.angle_beta   90.00
_cell.angle_gamma   90.00
#
_symmetry.space_group_name_H-M   'P 1'
#
loop_
_entity.id
_entity.type
_entity.pdbx_description
1 polymer ?
#
loop_
_entity_poly.entity_id
_entity_poly.type
_entity_poly.pdbx_seq_one_letter_code
_entity_poly.pdbx_strand_id
1 'polypeptide(L)'
;MYPRIAGSVVLRQLRPRLLPTSKAAVVNVRWGSAEPLREGEEGKMNKEESEKKEVVSSYWGIPPSRLAKDDGSGWRWNCFRPWETYKSDITIDVNKHHVPKNFLDKFAYYTVKTLRVPTDVFFQRRYGCRAMMLETVAAVPGMVGGLLLHCKSLRRFEHSGGWIKALLEEAENERMHLMTFMEVAKPKWYERALVFIVQGIFFNAYFLAYVVSPKLAHRITGYLEEEAIHSYTEFLKDLDEGKIENGPAPAIAIDYWRLPPDATLRDVVVVVRADEAHHRDVNHFASDIHQQGHELKEHPAPIGYH
;
A
#
# COMPACT_ATOMS: atom_id res chain seq x y z
N MET A 1 25.51 29.87 64.89
CA MET A 1 25.05 31.26 64.83
C MET A 1 25.12 31.71 63.37
N TYR A 2 23.98 32.06 62.78
CA TYR A 2 23.78 32.56 61.39
C TYR A 2 24.32 34.01 61.23
N PRO A 3 24.59 34.49 59.99
CA PRO A 3 23.58 35.11 59.09
C PRO A 3 23.74 34.68 57.60
N ARG A 4 22.72 34.46 56.74
CA ARG A 4 21.56 35.20 56.15
C ARG A 4 21.93 36.45 55.30
N ILE A 5 22.01 36.28 53.97
CA ILE A 5 21.07 36.67 52.86
C ILE A 5 21.12 38.16 52.43
N ALA A 6 21.40 38.39 51.14
CA ALA A 6 20.70 39.35 50.28
C ALA A 6 20.96 39.01 48.79
N GLY A 7 19.89 38.89 48.00
CA GLY A 7 19.96 38.59 46.56
C GLY A 7 19.91 39.83 45.67
N SER A 8 20.17 39.68 44.37
CA SER A 8 19.63 40.56 43.33
C SER A 8 19.71 39.93 41.94
N VAL A 9 18.66 40.20 41.17
CA VAL A 9 18.32 39.77 39.81
C VAL A 9 19.06 40.63 38.77
N VAL A 10 19.54 40.03 37.67
CA VAL A 10 19.71 40.75 36.39
C VAL A 10 19.37 39.81 35.21
N LEU A 11 18.23 40.08 34.56
CA LEU A 11 17.86 39.55 33.24
C LEU A 11 18.75 40.20 32.16
N ARG A 12 19.39 39.38 31.32
CA ARG A 12 20.08 39.84 30.10
C ARG A 12 19.14 39.68 28.90
N GLN A 13 18.78 40.81 28.29
CA GLN A 13 18.09 40.88 27.01
C GLN A 13 19.01 40.42 25.87
N LEU A 14 18.52 39.52 25.00
CA LEU A 14 19.11 39.24 23.70
C LEU A 14 18.06 39.55 22.62
N ARG A 15 18.34 40.58 21.79
CA ARG A 15 17.59 40.90 20.57
C ARG A 15 18.00 39.95 19.43
N PRO A 16 17.08 39.47 18.58
CA PRO A 16 17.45 38.76 17.36
C PRO A 16 17.74 39.72 16.20
N ARG A 17 18.82 39.43 15.44
CA ARG A 17 19.14 40.02 14.13
C ARG A 17 18.27 39.39 13.05
N LEU A 18 17.65 40.22 12.21
CA LEU A 18 16.93 39.83 11.00
C LEU A 18 17.91 39.52 9.85
N LEU A 19 17.70 38.38 9.18
CA LEU A 19 18.29 38.02 7.88
C LEU A 19 17.15 37.95 6.83
N PRO A 20 17.44 38.20 5.54
CA PRO A 20 16.42 38.43 4.52
C PRO A 20 15.76 37.13 4.02
N THR A 21 14.46 37.22 3.73
CA THR A 21 13.63 36.14 3.22
C THR A 21 13.75 36.00 1.69
N SER A 22 14.13 34.81 1.21
CA SER A 22 13.94 34.42 -0.19
C SER A 22 12.47 34.07 -0.43
N LYS A 23 11.85 34.65 -1.46
CA LYS A 23 10.47 34.41 -1.86
C LYS A 23 10.25 32.95 -2.27
N ALA A 24 9.44 32.21 -1.53
CA ALA A 24 8.76 31.01 -2.02
C ALA A 24 7.43 31.44 -2.65
N ALA A 25 7.16 31.02 -3.89
CA ALA A 25 5.91 31.29 -4.58
C ALA A 25 4.77 30.51 -3.92
N VAL A 26 3.82 31.25 -3.32
CA VAL A 26 2.57 30.69 -2.81
C VAL A 26 1.58 30.62 -3.97
N VAL A 27 1.19 29.41 -4.36
CA VAL A 27 0.05 29.19 -5.24
C VAL A 27 -1.22 29.38 -4.41
N ASN A 28 -1.91 30.51 -4.60
CA ASN A 28 -3.19 30.79 -3.95
C ASN A 28 -4.31 30.00 -4.67
N VAL A 29 -4.82 28.96 -4.01
CA VAL A 29 -6.10 28.34 -4.39
C VAL A 29 -7.22 29.18 -3.79
N ARG A 30 -7.98 29.86 -4.66
CA ARG A 30 -9.09 30.75 -4.28
C ARG A 30 -10.33 29.88 -3.97
N TRP A 31 -10.65 29.72 -2.69
CA TRP A 31 -11.97 29.21 -2.28
C TRP A 31 -13.01 30.31 -2.50
N GLY A 32 -14.01 30.03 -3.35
CA GLY A 32 -15.12 30.96 -3.59
C GLY A 32 -16.04 31.03 -2.38
N SER A 33 -16.23 32.24 -1.85
CA SER A 33 -17.19 32.54 -0.79
C SER A 33 -18.62 32.45 -1.34
N ALA A 34 -19.49 31.68 -0.70
CA ALA A 34 -20.92 31.63 -1.03
C ALA A 34 -21.64 32.85 -0.45
N GLU A 35 -22.30 33.64 -1.30
CA GLU A 35 -23.27 34.66 -0.87
C GLU A 35 -24.64 34.00 -0.62
N PRO A 36 -25.43 34.45 0.37
CA PRO A 36 -26.75 33.90 0.63
C PRO A 36 -27.77 34.46 -0.36
N LEU A 37 -28.46 33.57 -1.08
CA LEU A 37 -29.53 33.91 -2.01
C LEU A 37 -30.80 34.35 -1.27
N ARG A 38 -31.39 35.44 -1.74
CA ARG A 38 -32.71 35.98 -1.36
C ARG A 38 -33.83 35.08 -1.88
N GLU A 39 -34.86 34.88 -1.06
CA GLU A 39 -36.13 34.25 -1.45
C GLU A 39 -36.90 35.13 -2.45
N GLY A 40 -37.46 34.51 -3.50
CA GLY A 40 -38.35 35.18 -4.44
C GLY A 40 -38.72 34.35 -5.68
N GLU A 41 -39.99 33.91 -5.68
CA GLU A 41 -40.89 33.64 -6.81
C GLU A 41 -40.90 32.27 -7.51
N GLU A 42 -42.09 31.65 -7.42
CA GLU A 42 -42.54 30.43 -8.06
C GLU A 42 -42.70 30.62 -9.58
N GLY A 43 -42.04 29.76 -10.36
CA GLY A 43 -42.23 29.65 -11.81
C GLY A 43 -42.18 28.19 -12.24
N LYS A 44 -43.32 27.68 -12.72
CA LYS A 44 -43.60 26.30 -13.16
C LYS A 44 -42.46 25.61 -13.91
N MET A 45 -42.06 24.41 -13.47
CA MET A 45 -41.14 23.55 -14.19
C MET A 45 -41.85 22.29 -14.71
N ASN A 46 -41.70 22.05 -16.01
CA ASN A 46 -42.20 20.89 -16.73
C ASN A 46 -41.60 19.59 -16.20
N LYS A 47 -42.42 18.55 -16.18
CA LYS A 47 -42.03 17.16 -15.96
C LYS A 47 -41.15 16.69 -17.12
N GLU A 48 -39.90 16.37 -16.85
CA GLU A 48 -39.16 15.40 -17.66
C GLU A 48 -38.12 14.66 -16.80
N GLU A 49 -38.31 13.34 -16.79
CA GLU A 49 -37.41 12.23 -16.47
C GLU A 49 -36.58 12.23 -15.18
N SER A 50 -37.09 11.45 -14.24
CA SER A 50 -36.45 10.98 -13.03
C SER A 50 -35.35 9.96 -13.32
N GLU A 51 -34.08 10.39 -13.34
CA GLU A 51 -32.99 9.55 -12.84
C GLU A 51 -32.86 9.79 -11.34
N LYS A 52 -33.33 8.84 -10.53
CA LYS A 52 -33.06 8.82 -9.09
C LYS A 52 -31.56 8.60 -8.86
N LYS A 53 -30.76 9.67 -8.89
CA LYS A 53 -29.44 9.67 -8.27
C LYS A 53 -29.68 9.63 -6.76
N GLU A 54 -29.49 8.46 -6.15
CA GLU A 54 -29.38 8.36 -4.69
C GLU A 54 -28.20 9.23 -4.24
N VAL A 55 -28.49 10.48 -3.89
CA VAL A 55 -27.56 11.32 -3.17
C VAL A 55 -27.55 10.78 -1.75
N VAL A 56 -26.45 10.13 -1.37
CA VAL A 56 -26.21 9.76 0.04
C VAL A 56 -26.40 11.04 0.86
N SER A 57 -27.43 11.06 1.71
CA SER A 57 -27.74 12.21 2.53
C SER A 57 -26.59 12.45 3.51
N SER A 58 -25.84 13.50 3.27
CA SER A 58 -24.71 13.86 4.11
C SER A 58 -25.19 14.79 5.21
N TYR A 59 -25.57 14.22 6.37
CA TYR A 59 -25.80 14.98 7.59
C TYR A 59 -24.62 15.93 7.91
N TRP A 60 -23.41 15.53 7.52
CA TRP A 60 -22.17 16.26 7.72
C TRP A 60 -21.82 17.24 6.59
N GLY A 61 -22.66 17.37 5.55
CA GLY A 61 -22.42 18.28 4.43
C GLY A 61 -21.20 17.95 3.54
N ILE A 62 -20.65 16.74 3.67
CA ILE A 62 -19.55 16.22 2.84
C ILE A 62 -20.12 15.79 1.48
N PRO A 63 -19.82 16.50 0.38
CA PRO A 63 -20.28 16.10 -0.94
C PRO A 63 -19.43 14.94 -1.49
N PRO A 64 -19.99 14.03 -2.28
CA PRO A 64 -19.19 13.05 -3.01
C PRO A 64 -18.24 13.77 -3.97
N SER A 65 -16.94 13.48 -3.89
CA SER A 65 -15.93 14.05 -4.77
C SER A 65 -16.12 13.58 -6.21
N ARG A 66 -16.34 14.51 -7.14
CA ARG A 66 -16.27 14.23 -8.58
C ARG A 66 -14.82 14.35 -9.02
N LEU A 67 -14.17 13.22 -9.23
CA LEU A 67 -12.78 13.16 -9.67
C LEU A 67 -12.74 12.89 -11.18
N ALA A 68 -11.67 13.34 -11.82
CA ALA A 68 -11.41 13.12 -13.23
C ALA A 68 -10.01 12.54 -13.42
N LYS A 69 -9.81 11.85 -14.54
CA LYS A 69 -8.50 11.44 -15.06
C LYS A 69 -7.76 12.64 -15.64
N ASP A 70 -6.49 12.43 -15.96
CA ASP A 70 -5.63 13.43 -16.62
C ASP A 70 -6.18 13.88 -18.00
N ASP A 71 -6.98 13.02 -18.66
CA ASP A 71 -7.66 13.31 -19.93
C ASP A 71 -9.02 14.04 -19.77
N GLY A 72 -9.43 14.35 -18.54
CA GLY A 72 -10.70 15.00 -18.21
C GLY A 72 -11.91 14.05 -18.16
N SER A 73 -11.76 12.77 -18.47
CA SER A 73 -12.82 11.77 -18.29
C SER A 73 -13.09 11.49 -16.82
N GLY A 74 -14.31 11.04 -16.49
CA GLY A 74 -14.70 10.76 -15.11
C GLY A 74 -13.87 9.65 -14.46
N TRP A 75 -13.46 9.87 -13.21
CA TRP A 75 -12.82 8.83 -12.40
C TRP A 75 -13.88 7.88 -11.84
N ARG A 76 -13.77 6.59 -12.20
CA ARG A 76 -14.77 5.57 -11.87
C ARG A 76 -14.52 4.85 -10.54
N TRP A 77 -13.35 5.05 -9.92
CA TRP A 77 -12.93 4.28 -8.75
C TRP A 77 -13.17 5.04 -7.45
N ASN A 78 -13.83 4.37 -6.51
CA ASN A 78 -14.01 4.92 -5.16
C ASN A 78 -12.93 4.44 -4.18
N CYS A 79 -12.25 3.34 -4.49
CA CYS A 79 -11.28 2.64 -3.64
C CYS A 79 -9.83 3.15 -3.76
N PHE A 80 -9.54 4.03 -4.73
CA PHE A 80 -8.27 4.74 -4.85
C PHE A 80 -8.49 6.02 -5.66
N ARG A 81 -7.46 6.87 -5.72
CA ARG A 81 -7.49 8.23 -6.28
C ARG A 81 -6.48 8.36 -7.42
N PRO A 82 -6.66 9.32 -8.34
CA PRO A 82 -5.74 9.52 -9.45
C PRO A 82 -4.27 9.71 -9.04
N TRP A 83 -4.01 10.38 -7.90
CA TRP A 83 -2.65 10.62 -7.40
C TRP A 83 -2.01 9.43 -6.67
N GLU A 84 -2.77 8.36 -6.45
CA GLU A 84 -2.27 7.08 -5.88
C GLU A 84 -1.86 6.10 -7.00
N THR A 85 -2.08 6.47 -8.26
CA THR A 85 -1.70 5.67 -9.43
C THR A 85 -0.28 5.98 -9.88
N TYR A 86 0.42 4.97 -10.40
CA TYR A 86 1.83 5.09 -10.78
C TYR A 86 2.16 4.16 -11.95
N LYS A 87 3.40 4.23 -12.45
CA LYS A 87 3.95 3.28 -13.41
C LYS A 87 4.99 2.43 -12.68
N SER A 88 4.83 1.12 -12.66
CA SER A 88 5.82 0.23 -12.04
C SER A 88 7.14 0.23 -12.84
N ASP A 89 8.26 0.15 -12.13
CA ASP A 89 9.61 -0.02 -12.65
C ASP A 89 9.84 -1.48 -13.01
N ILE A 90 9.52 -1.78 -14.26
CA ILE A 90 9.76 -3.10 -14.85
C ILE A 90 11.26 -3.39 -15.09
N THR A 91 12.17 -2.45 -14.79
CA THR A 91 13.62 -2.66 -14.90
C THR A 91 14.24 -3.25 -13.64
N ILE A 92 13.47 -3.38 -12.56
CA ILE A 92 13.89 -3.99 -11.30
C ILE A 92 14.38 -5.43 -11.49
N ASP A 93 15.45 -5.80 -10.77
CA ASP A 93 16.01 -7.16 -10.85
C ASP A 93 15.11 -8.18 -10.14
N VAL A 94 14.28 -8.86 -10.92
CA VAL A 94 13.39 -9.93 -10.44
C VAL A 94 14.14 -11.20 -10.01
N ASN A 95 15.41 -11.38 -10.39
CA ASN A 95 16.19 -12.59 -10.08
C ASN A 95 17.02 -12.48 -8.79
N LYS A 96 17.05 -11.29 -8.18
CA LYS A 96 17.77 -11.05 -6.93
C LYS A 96 17.20 -11.92 -5.81
N HIS A 97 18.10 -12.61 -5.11
CA HIS A 97 17.81 -13.50 -3.99
C HIS A 97 18.63 -13.09 -2.78
N HIS A 98 17.99 -12.96 -1.61
CA HIS A 98 18.74 -12.76 -0.37
C HIS A 98 19.27 -14.09 0.17
N VAL A 99 20.59 -14.26 0.16
CA VAL A 99 21.22 -15.47 0.70
C VAL A 99 21.07 -15.52 2.23
N PRO A 100 20.48 -16.57 2.84
CA PRO A 100 20.30 -16.64 4.28
C PRO A 100 21.63 -16.80 5.04
N LYS A 101 22.03 -15.78 5.81
CA LYS A 101 23.34 -15.74 6.48
C LYS A 101 23.29 -16.29 7.90
N ASN A 102 22.32 -15.84 8.69
CA ASN A 102 22.20 -16.18 10.11
C ASN A 102 21.06 -17.18 10.39
N PHE A 103 20.92 -17.61 11.65
CA PHE A 103 19.87 -18.55 12.04
C PHE A 103 18.45 -18.06 11.72
N LEU A 104 18.16 -16.77 11.98
CA LEU A 104 16.83 -16.20 11.72
C LEU A 104 16.54 -16.14 10.22
N ASP A 105 17.53 -15.79 9.39
CA ASP A 105 17.37 -15.81 7.93
C ASP A 105 17.08 -17.22 7.42
N LYS A 106 17.81 -18.23 7.92
CA LYS A 106 17.58 -19.63 7.56
C LYS A 106 16.19 -20.08 8.02
N PHE A 107 15.79 -19.73 9.23
CA PHE A 107 14.48 -20.05 9.77
C PHE A 107 13.36 -19.42 8.91
N ALA A 108 13.48 -18.14 8.55
CA ALA A 108 12.55 -17.46 7.66
C ALA A 108 12.45 -18.14 6.29
N TYR A 109 13.61 -18.39 5.66
CA TYR A 109 13.70 -19.04 4.35
C TYR A 109 13.02 -20.42 4.35
N TYR A 110 13.37 -21.29 5.30
CA TYR A 110 12.78 -22.62 5.38
C TYR A 110 11.30 -22.59 5.75
N THR A 111 10.86 -21.61 6.56
CA THR A 111 9.44 -21.42 6.86
C THR A 111 8.66 -21.14 5.56
N VAL A 112 9.13 -20.19 4.75
CA VAL A 112 8.48 -19.85 3.48
C VAL A 112 8.51 -21.01 2.48
N LYS A 113 9.66 -21.66 2.30
CA LYS A 113 9.77 -22.85 1.43
C LYS A 113 8.82 -23.98 1.88
N THR A 114 8.62 -24.16 3.18
CA THR A 114 7.69 -25.16 3.71
C THR A 114 6.23 -24.76 3.45
N LEU A 115 5.87 -23.48 3.64
CA LEU A 115 4.52 -22.97 3.36
C LEU A 115 4.15 -23.05 1.87
N ARG A 116 5.14 -23.02 0.97
CA ARG A 116 4.92 -23.18 -0.46
C ARG A 116 4.41 -24.57 -0.85
N VAL A 117 4.89 -25.64 -0.20
CA VAL A 117 4.53 -27.03 -0.55
C VAL A 117 3.02 -27.29 -0.55
N PRO A 118 2.26 -27.04 0.55
CA PRO A 118 0.82 -27.28 0.56
C PRO A 118 0.08 -26.40 -0.44
N THR A 119 0.55 -25.16 -0.65
CA THR A 119 -0.01 -24.22 -1.62
C THR A 119 0.12 -24.76 -3.05
N ASP A 120 1.31 -25.21 -3.44
CA ASP A 120 1.57 -25.78 -4.77
C ASP A 120 0.72 -27.03 -5.00
N VAL A 121 0.55 -27.88 -3.99
CA VAL A 121 -0.28 -29.09 -4.06
C VAL A 121 -1.77 -28.75 -4.19
N PHE A 122 -2.27 -27.78 -3.41
CA PHE A 122 -3.69 -27.42 -3.39
C PHE A 122 -4.13 -26.72 -4.68
N PHE A 123 -3.30 -25.83 -5.21
CA PHE A 123 -3.67 -25.00 -6.36
C PHE A 123 -3.24 -25.54 -7.70
N GLN A 124 -2.16 -26.30 -7.75
CA GLN A 124 -1.58 -26.77 -9.01
C GLN A 124 -1.43 -25.59 -9.99
N ARG A 125 -1.96 -25.73 -11.22
CA ARG A 125 -1.92 -24.69 -12.28
C ARG A 125 -3.14 -23.76 -12.31
N ARG A 126 -3.92 -23.66 -11.24
CA ARG A 126 -5.04 -22.71 -11.16
C ARG A 126 -4.55 -21.29 -10.82
N TYR A 127 -3.77 -20.68 -11.71
CA TYR A 127 -3.04 -19.42 -11.46
C TYR A 127 -3.94 -18.28 -10.96
N GLY A 128 -5.09 -18.02 -11.60
CA GLY A 128 -6.00 -16.96 -11.16
C GLY A 128 -6.56 -17.18 -9.74
N CYS A 129 -6.94 -18.42 -9.40
CA CYS A 129 -7.42 -18.75 -8.05
C CYS A 129 -6.28 -18.76 -7.02
N ARG A 130 -5.07 -19.16 -7.43
CA ARG A 130 -3.86 -19.17 -6.61
C ARG A 130 -3.44 -17.74 -6.26
N ALA A 131 -3.24 -16.89 -7.27
CA ALA A 131 -2.88 -15.49 -7.10
C ALA A 131 -3.88 -14.82 -6.17
N MET A 132 -5.18 -14.84 -6.52
CA MET A 132 -6.24 -14.28 -5.67
C MET A 132 -6.19 -14.76 -4.21
N MET A 133 -5.94 -16.04 -3.90
CA MET A 133 -5.81 -16.45 -2.50
C MET A 133 -4.53 -15.92 -1.87
N LEU A 134 -3.40 -16.00 -2.56
CA LEU A 134 -2.11 -15.56 -2.02
C LEU A 134 -2.11 -14.06 -1.75
N GLU A 135 -2.73 -13.25 -2.62
CA GLU A 135 -2.90 -11.80 -2.41
C GLU A 135 -3.66 -11.48 -1.11
N THR A 136 -4.62 -12.34 -0.71
CA THR A 136 -5.34 -12.13 0.56
C THR A 136 -4.44 -12.31 1.79
N VAL A 137 -3.33 -13.05 1.64
CA VAL A 137 -2.34 -13.28 2.69
C VAL A 137 -1.20 -12.27 2.57
N ALA A 138 -0.77 -11.94 1.35
CA ALA A 138 0.29 -10.99 1.06
C ALA A 138 -0.05 -9.54 1.48
N ALA A 139 -1.34 -9.17 1.51
CA ALA A 139 -1.78 -7.88 2.06
C ALA A 139 -1.68 -7.77 3.60
N VAL A 140 -1.44 -8.87 4.32
CA VAL A 140 -1.44 -8.88 5.81
C VAL A 140 -0.16 -8.31 6.43
N PRO A 141 1.06 -8.69 5.99
CA PRO A 141 2.31 -8.21 6.56
C PRO A 141 2.45 -6.69 6.65
N GLY A 142 2.23 -5.97 5.55
CA GLY A 142 2.30 -4.52 5.50
C GLY A 142 1.30 -3.86 6.47
N MET A 143 0.07 -4.38 6.53
CA MET A 143 -0.96 -3.87 7.45
C MET A 143 -0.59 -4.05 8.92
N VAL A 144 -0.11 -5.25 9.29
CA VAL A 144 0.33 -5.55 10.66
C VAL A 144 1.55 -4.72 11.06
N GLY A 145 2.55 -4.62 10.18
CA GLY A 145 3.75 -3.82 10.42
C GLY A 145 3.42 -2.33 10.56
N GLY A 146 2.61 -1.79 9.64
CA GLY A 146 2.12 -0.42 9.68
C GLY A 146 1.34 -0.11 10.96
N LEU A 147 0.42 -0.99 11.36
CA LEU A 147 -0.34 -0.88 12.61
C LEU A 147 0.58 -0.85 13.84
N LEU A 148 1.51 -1.80 13.97
CA LEU A 148 2.39 -1.91 15.13
C LEU A 148 3.38 -0.75 15.21
N LEU A 149 3.91 -0.29 14.07
CA LEU A 149 4.74 0.92 13.99
C LEU A 149 3.95 2.19 14.30
N HIS A 150 2.70 2.28 13.84
CA HIS A 150 1.81 3.40 14.16
C HIS A 150 1.58 3.49 15.68
N CYS A 151 1.18 2.38 16.32
CA CYS A 151 1.03 2.36 17.78
C CYS A 151 2.36 2.63 18.50
N LYS A 152 3.51 2.22 17.94
CA LYS A 152 4.85 2.52 18.50
C LYS A 152 5.17 4.01 18.43
N SER A 153 4.91 4.64 17.30
CA SER A 153 5.10 6.07 17.08
C SER A 153 4.27 6.88 18.08
N LEU A 154 2.99 6.54 18.24
CA LEU A 154 2.09 7.23 19.18
C LEU A 154 2.55 7.10 20.64
N ARG A 155 2.83 5.88 21.11
CA ARG A 155 3.19 5.64 22.52
C ARG A 155 4.58 6.17 22.90
N ARG A 156 5.46 6.37 21.92
CA ARG A 156 6.81 6.94 22.13
C ARG A 156 6.91 8.42 21.76
N PHE A 157 5.90 9.00 21.13
CA PHE A 157 5.93 10.36 20.58
C PHE A 157 7.10 10.58 19.58
N GLU A 158 7.32 9.62 18.69
CA GLU A 158 8.44 9.61 17.74
C GLU A 158 7.96 9.50 16.29
N HIS A 159 8.70 10.07 15.33
CA HIS A 159 8.46 9.83 13.89
C HIS A 159 8.87 8.41 13.48
N SER A 160 8.31 7.92 12.38
CA SER A 160 8.54 6.56 11.87
C SER A 160 9.46 6.47 10.65
N GLY A 161 10.02 7.60 10.18
CA GLY A 161 10.91 7.61 9.02
C GLY A 161 10.22 7.23 7.70
N GLY A 162 8.89 7.38 7.63
CA GLY A 162 8.09 7.02 6.45
C GLY A 162 7.63 5.56 6.41
N TRP A 163 8.13 4.70 7.29
CA TRP A 163 7.84 3.26 7.27
C TRP A 163 6.37 2.90 7.49
N ILE A 164 5.61 3.70 8.26
CA ILE A 164 4.16 3.48 8.38
C ILE A 164 3.50 3.63 7.01
N LYS A 165 3.88 4.65 6.24
CA LYS A 165 3.31 4.91 4.93
C LYS A 165 3.70 3.80 3.96
N ALA A 166 4.99 3.47 3.86
CA ALA A 166 5.48 2.42 2.97
C ALA A 166 4.79 1.06 3.19
N LEU A 167 4.62 0.63 4.45
CA LEU A 167 3.98 -0.66 4.76
C LEU A 167 2.47 -0.65 4.51
N LEU A 168 1.80 0.49 4.68
CA LEU A 168 0.38 0.59 4.35
C LEU A 168 0.16 0.70 2.84
N GLU A 169 1.08 1.34 2.10
CA GLU A 169 1.07 1.36 0.63
C GLU A 169 1.34 -0.03 0.06
N GLU A 170 2.26 -0.81 0.62
CA GLU A 170 2.47 -2.23 0.30
C GLU A 170 1.17 -3.02 0.50
N ALA A 171 0.55 -2.94 1.68
CA ALA A 171 -0.70 -3.65 1.96
C ALA A 171 -1.86 -3.24 1.02
N GLU A 172 -1.89 -1.98 0.61
CA GLU A 172 -2.85 -1.51 -0.39
C GLU A 172 -2.53 -2.02 -1.79
N ASN A 173 -1.25 -2.05 -2.18
CA ASN A 173 -0.81 -2.56 -3.47
C ASN A 173 -1.18 -4.04 -3.64
N GLU A 174 -0.87 -4.87 -2.66
CA GLU A 174 -1.28 -6.28 -2.58
C GLU A 174 -2.83 -6.43 -2.69
N ARG A 175 -3.58 -5.54 -2.03
CA ARG A 175 -5.04 -5.51 -2.17
C ARG A 175 -5.47 -5.12 -3.60
N MET A 176 -4.72 -4.28 -4.30
CA MET A 176 -4.99 -3.91 -5.70
C MET A 176 -4.66 -5.05 -6.67
N HIS A 177 -3.65 -5.88 -6.37
CA HIS A 177 -3.42 -7.15 -7.08
C HIS A 177 -4.63 -8.06 -6.94
N LEU A 178 -5.13 -8.26 -5.71
CA LEU A 178 -6.33 -9.05 -5.44
C LEU A 178 -7.54 -8.55 -6.25
N MET A 179 -7.83 -7.25 -6.17
CA MET A 179 -8.99 -6.66 -6.87
C MET A 179 -8.87 -6.79 -8.39
N THR A 180 -7.65 -6.74 -8.92
CA THR A 180 -7.37 -6.97 -10.34
C THR A 180 -7.67 -8.43 -10.74
N PHE A 181 -7.16 -9.40 -9.98
CA PHE A 181 -7.39 -10.81 -10.31
C PHE A 181 -8.83 -11.27 -10.06
N MET A 182 -9.58 -10.58 -9.19
CA MET A 182 -11.02 -10.83 -9.02
C MET A 182 -11.85 -10.53 -10.28
N GLU A 183 -11.42 -9.60 -11.13
CA GLU A 183 -12.05 -9.33 -12.43
C GLU A 183 -11.80 -10.46 -13.44
N VAL A 184 -10.72 -11.22 -13.25
CA VAL A 184 -10.32 -12.34 -14.12
C VAL A 184 -10.89 -13.68 -13.61
N ALA A 185 -10.94 -13.87 -12.29
CA ALA A 185 -11.36 -15.12 -11.66
C ALA A 185 -12.33 -14.88 -10.49
N LYS A 186 -13.50 -15.53 -10.53
CA LYS A 186 -14.50 -15.42 -9.46
C LYS A 186 -14.31 -16.52 -8.40
N PRO A 187 -14.10 -16.19 -7.11
CA PRO A 187 -13.96 -17.18 -6.05
C PRO A 187 -15.28 -17.91 -5.78
N LYS A 188 -15.19 -19.21 -5.53
CA LYS A 188 -16.32 -19.99 -5.01
C LYS A 188 -16.46 -19.81 -3.49
N TRP A 189 -17.61 -20.19 -2.93
CA TRP A 189 -17.90 -20.00 -1.50
C TRP A 189 -16.88 -20.70 -0.58
N TYR A 190 -16.38 -21.88 -0.96
CA TYR A 190 -15.40 -22.62 -0.16
C TYR A 190 -14.00 -21.99 -0.23
N GLU A 191 -13.64 -21.33 -1.34
CA GLU A 191 -12.39 -20.57 -1.46
C GLU A 191 -12.43 -19.35 -0.54
N ARG A 192 -13.60 -18.68 -0.44
CA ARG A 192 -13.82 -17.58 0.51
C ARG A 192 -13.74 -18.05 1.97
N ALA A 193 -14.32 -19.20 2.29
CA ALA A 193 -14.23 -19.79 3.62
C ALA A 193 -12.76 -20.14 3.98
N LEU A 194 -12.01 -20.67 3.01
CA LEU A 194 -10.59 -20.96 3.18
C LEU A 194 -9.78 -19.68 3.43
N VAL A 195 -10.02 -18.60 2.68
CA VAL A 195 -9.41 -17.28 2.92
C VAL A 195 -9.63 -16.83 4.37
N PHE A 196 -10.85 -16.94 4.89
CA PHE A 196 -11.15 -16.54 6.27
C PHE A 196 -10.33 -17.32 7.30
N ILE A 197 -10.21 -18.64 7.12
CA ILE A 197 -9.42 -19.51 8.01
C ILE A 197 -7.93 -19.17 7.91
N VAL A 198 -7.40 -19.09 6.69
CA VAL A 198 -5.98 -18.82 6.43
C VAL A 198 -5.60 -17.43 6.96
N GLN A 199 -6.39 -16.39 6.68
CA GLN A 199 -6.17 -15.06 7.23
C GLN A 199 -6.26 -15.06 8.75
N GLY A 200 -7.24 -15.74 9.34
CA GLY A 200 -7.37 -15.85 10.80
C GLY A 200 -6.12 -16.43 11.46
N ILE A 201 -5.54 -17.49 10.89
CA ILE A 201 -4.31 -18.11 11.40
C ILE A 201 -3.10 -17.21 11.12
N PHE A 202 -2.91 -16.82 9.86
CA PHE A 202 -1.73 -16.10 9.40
C PHE A 202 -1.62 -14.71 10.04
N PHE A 203 -2.71 -13.96 10.14
CA PHE A 203 -2.73 -12.66 10.80
C PHE A 203 -2.22 -12.75 12.24
N ASN A 204 -2.75 -13.68 13.03
CA ASN A 204 -2.36 -13.83 14.44
C ASN A 204 -0.91 -14.31 14.58
N ALA A 205 -0.49 -15.27 13.74
CA ALA A 205 0.89 -15.76 13.73
C ALA A 205 1.88 -14.66 13.33
N TYR A 206 1.60 -13.92 12.26
CA TYR A 206 2.45 -12.84 11.77
C TYR A 206 2.48 -11.65 12.74
N PHE A 207 1.34 -11.29 13.35
CA PHE A 207 1.26 -10.29 14.42
C PHE A 207 2.19 -10.65 15.58
N LEU A 208 2.12 -11.88 16.08
CA LEU A 208 2.99 -12.33 17.16
C LEU A 208 4.46 -12.33 16.73
N ALA A 209 4.76 -12.80 15.52
CA ALA A 209 6.11 -12.79 14.96
C ALA A 209 6.68 -11.37 14.89
N TYR A 210 5.89 -10.38 14.44
CA TYR A 210 6.31 -8.98 14.36
C TYR A 210 6.52 -8.36 15.74
N VAL A 211 5.64 -8.64 16.72
CA VAL A 211 5.82 -8.18 18.11
C VAL A 211 7.10 -8.72 18.73
N VAL A 212 7.41 -10.01 18.50
CA VAL A 212 8.60 -10.67 19.06
C VAL A 212 9.87 -10.27 18.31
N SER A 213 9.81 -10.19 16.97
CA SER A 213 10.97 -9.96 16.12
C SER A 213 10.59 -9.32 14.78
N PRO A 214 10.58 -7.97 14.69
CA PRO A 214 10.33 -7.26 13.44
C PRO A 214 11.30 -7.67 12.32
N LYS A 215 12.57 -7.92 12.66
CA LYS A 215 13.57 -8.41 11.68
C LYS A 215 13.21 -9.76 11.08
N LEU A 216 12.67 -10.68 11.88
CA LEU A 216 12.24 -11.98 11.39
C LEU A 216 10.99 -11.82 10.52
N ALA A 217 10.01 -11.04 10.97
CA ALA A 217 8.78 -10.80 10.24
C ALA A 217 9.06 -10.21 8.84
N HIS A 218 9.85 -9.13 8.77
CA HIS A 218 10.27 -8.54 7.50
C HIS A 218 11.08 -9.53 6.63
N ARG A 219 11.92 -10.38 7.21
CA ARG A 219 12.65 -11.40 6.43
C ARG A 219 11.71 -12.48 5.87
N ILE A 220 10.69 -12.89 6.64
CA ILE A 220 9.67 -13.82 6.18
C ILE A 220 8.93 -13.22 4.98
N THR A 221 8.48 -11.97 5.08
CA THR A 221 7.83 -11.26 3.97
C THR A 221 8.73 -11.17 2.76
N GLY A 222 10.00 -10.74 2.91
CA GLY A 222 10.93 -10.67 1.79
C GLY A 222 11.11 -12.01 1.06
N TYR A 223 11.10 -13.15 1.77
CA TYR A 223 11.10 -14.46 1.11
C TYR A 223 9.74 -14.86 0.53
N LEU A 224 8.61 -14.44 1.12
CA LEU A 224 7.28 -14.64 0.51
C LEU A 224 7.23 -13.96 -0.86
N GLU A 225 7.77 -12.75 -0.97
CA GLU A 225 7.76 -12.03 -2.25
C GLU A 225 8.69 -12.68 -3.27
N GLU A 226 9.82 -13.27 -2.86
CA GLU A 226 10.63 -14.10 -3.76
C GLU A 226 9.83 -15.29 -4.34
N GLU A 227 8.94 -15.90 -3.55
CA GLU A 227 8.03 -16.94 -4.06
C GLU A 227 6.93 -16.38 -4.94
N ALA A 228 6.45 -15.16 -4.68
CA ALA A 228 5.48 -14.45 -5.52
C ALA A 228 6.08 -14.16 -6.90
N ILE A 229 7.28 -13.57 -6.95
CA ILE A 229 8.02 -13.31 -8.20
C ILE A 229 8.23 -14.60 -9.00
N HIS A 230 8.63 -15.69 -8.34
CA HIS A 230 8.75 -16.99 -8.98
C HIS A 230 7.40 -17.44 -9.57
N SER A 231 6.30 -17.33 -8.80
CA SER A 231 4.96 -17.73 -9.22
C SER A 231 4.48 -16.93 -10.44
N TYR A 232 4.70 -15.61 -10.45
CA TYR A 232 4.37 -14.75 -11.59
C TYR A 232 5.25 -14.99 -12.80
N THR A 233 6.52 -15.38 -12.61
CA THR A 233 7.39 -15.77 -13.73
C THR A 233 6.89 -17.04 -14.41
N GLU A 234 6.44 -18.03 -13.64
CA GLU A 234 5.81 -19.23 -14.21
C GLU A 234 4.46 -18.91 -14.87
N PHE A 235 3.70 -17.94 -14.34
CA PHE A 235 2.47 -17.46 -14.98
C PHE A 235 2.78 -16.81 -16.34
N LEU A 236 3.76 -15.90 -16.41
CA LEU A 236 4.19 -15.29 -17.68
C LEU A 236 4.61 -16.34 -18.71
N LYS A 237 5.33 -17.37 -18.27
CA LYS A 237 5.72 -18.48 -19.14
C LYS A 237 4.52 -19.23 -19.71
N ASP A 238 3.53 -19.57 -18.88
CA ASP A 238 2.33 -20.27 -19.35
C ASP A 238 1.44 -19.37 -20.24
N LEU A 239 1.47 -18.05 -20.08
CA LEU A 239 0.88 -17.08 -21.03
C LEU A 239 1.63 -17.05 -22.36
N ASP A 240 2.96 -16.95 -22.33
CA ASP A 240 3.82 -16.89 -23.52
C ASP A 240 3.76 -18.19 -24.36
N GLU A 241 3.58 -19.32 -23.69
CA GLU A 241 3.37 -20.62 -24.33
C GLU A 241 1.91 -20.85 -24.80
N GLY A 242 1.00 -19.91 -24.55
CA GLY A 242 -0.40 -19.98 -24.97
C GLY A 242 -1.25 -21.00 -24.20
N LYS A 243 -0.79 -21.46 -23.02
CA LYS A 243 -1.56 -22.34 -22.14
C LYS A 243 -2.66 -21.60 -21.39
N ILE A 244 -2.50 -20.29 -21.23
CA ILE A 244 -3.47 -19.39 -20.62
C ILE A 244 -3.82 -18.31 -21.65
N GLU A 245 -5.11 -18.00 -21.77
CA GLU A 245 -5.59 -16.95 -22.67
C GLU A 245 -5.08 -15.57 -22.23
N ASN A 246 -4.41 -14.86 -23.14
CA ASN A 246 -3.95 -13.49 -22.90
C ASN A 246 -5.02 -12.47 -23.32
N GLY A 247 -6.09 -12.37 -22.51
CA GLY A 247 -7.18 -11.41 -22.73
C GLY A 247 -6.80 -9.96 -22.41
N PRO A 248 -7.73 -9.00 -22.61
CA PRO A 248 -7.51 -7.60 -22.27
C PRO A 248 -7.31 -7.41 -20.76
N ALA A 249 -6.46 -6.45 -20.38
CA ALA A 249 -6.21 -6.09 -18.99
C ALA A 249 -7.50 -5.57 -18.32
N PRO A 250 -7.76 -5.95 -17.06
CA PRO A 250 -8.86 -5.36 -16.31
C PRO A 250 -8.76 -3.84 -16.23
N ALA A 251 -9.90 -3.18 -16.33
CA ALA A 251 -10.05 -1.74 -16.24
C ALA A 251 -9.34 -1.12 -15.02
N ILE A 252 -9.42 -1.79 -13.87
CA ILE A 252 -8.78 -1.36 -12.61
C ILE A 252 -7.26 -1.37 -12.72
N ALA A 253 -6.69 -2.37 -13.39
CA ALA A 253 -5.26 -2.48 -13.60
C ALA A 253 -4.74 -1.38 -14.52
N ILE A 254 -5.46 -1.11 -15.62
CA ILE A 254 -5.11 -0.04 -16.56
C ILE A 254 -5.00 1.30 -15.84
N ASP A 255 -5.99 1.64 -15.02
CA ASP A 255 -6.00 2.93 -14.33
C ASP A 255 -5.00 2.98 -13.16
N TYR A 256 -4.83 1.87 -12.41
CA TYR A 256 -3.95 1.83 -11.23
C TYR A 256 -2.45 1.88 -11.62
N TRP A 257 -2.03 1.05 -12.57
CA TRP A 257 -0.65 0.99 -13.08
C TRP A 257 -0.39 1.89 -14.30
N ARG A 258 -1.37 2.72 -14.68
CA ARG A 258 -1.30 3.63 -15.83
C ARG A 258 -0.86 2.91 -17.12
N LEU A 259 -1.38 1.70 -17.34
CA LEU A 259 -1.06 0.89 -18.52
C LEU A 259 -1.68 1.50 -19.79
N PRO A 260 -1.15 1.16 -20.98
CA PRO A 260 -1.81 1.47 -22.24
C PRO A 260 -3.26 0.91 -22.29
N PRO A 261 -4.20 1.58 -23.00
CA PRO A 261 -5.59 1.14 -23.09
C PRO A 261 -5.78 -0.25 -23.74
N ASP A 262 -4.82 -0.67 -24.56
CA ASP A 262 -4.76 -1.97 -25.24
C ASP A 262 -3.93 -3.02 -24.50
N ALA A 263 -3.53 -2.74 -23.25
CA ALA A 263 -2.77 -3.67 -22.42
C ALA A 263 -3.50 -5.00 -22.23
N THR A 264 -2.71 -6.06 -22.08
CA THR A 264 -3.17 -7.44 -21.93
C THR A 264 -2.95 -7.97 -20.51
N LEU A 265 -3.52 -9.14 -20.20
CA LEU A 265 -3.28 -9.82 -18.93
C LEU A 265 -1.79 -10.06 -18.68
N ARG A 266 -1.01 -10.34 -19.73
CA ARG A 266 0.45 -10.46 -19.65
C ARG A 266 1.10 -9.18 -19.13
N ASP A 267 0.69 -8.01 -19.63
CA ASP A 267 1.25 -6.73 -19.19
C ASP A 267 0.93 -6.44 -17.72
N VAL A 268 -0.26 -6.84 -17.27
CA VAL A 268 -0.65 -6.79 -15.85
C VAL A 268 0.26 -7.66 -15.00
N VAL A 269 0.49 -8.92 -15.41
CA VAL A 269 1.37 -9.84 -14.66
C VAL A 269 2.81 -9.33 -14.61
N VAL A 270 3.29 -8.63 -15.66
CA VAL A 270 4.62 -8.00 -15.65
C VAL A 270 4.74 -6.92 -14.58
N VAL A 271 3.76 -6.00 -14.48
CA VAL A 271 3.81 -4.91 -13.50
C VAL A 271 3.56 -5.39 -12.07
N VAL A 272 2.66 -6.36 -11.88
CA VAL A 272 2.46 -7.03 -10.59
C VAL A 272 3.77 -7.68 -10.11
N ARG A 273 4.45 -8.45 -10.98
CA ARG A 273 5.75 -9.06 -10.63
C ARG A 273 6.82 -8.02 -10.28
N ALA A 274 6.77 -6.83 -10.88
CA ALA A 274 7.68 -5.74 -10.54
C ALA A 274 7.38 -5.17 -9.15
N ASP A 275 6.10 -5.00 -8.80
CA ASP A 275 5.69 -4.61 -7.45
C ASP A 275 6.17 -5.64 -6.40
N GLU A 276 6.05 -6.94 -6.68
CA GLU A 276 6.58 -7.99 -5.79
C GLU A 276 8.10 -7.89 -5.57
N ALA A 277 8.84 -7.58 -6.63
CA ALA A 277 10.29 -7.37 -6.53
C ALA A 277 10.64 -6.12 -5.72
N HIS A 278 9.77 -5.10 -5.75
CA HIS A 278 9.89 -3.93 -4.91
C HIS A 278 9.61 -4.28 -3.44
N HIS A 279 8.50 -4.95 -3.14
CA HIS A 279 8.15 -5.41 -1.78
C HIS A 279 9.24 -6.32 -1.19
N ARG A 280 9.81 -7.22 -1.99
CA ARG A 280 10.96 -8.06 -1.64
C ARG A 280 12.13 -7.21 -1.13
N ASP A 281 12.53 -6.21 -1.93
CA ASP A 281 13.70 -5.38 -1.64
C ASP A 281 13.46 -4.52 -0.40
N VAL A 282 12.28 -3.93 -0.26
CA VAL A 282 11.90 -3.10 0.91
C VAL A 282 11.88 -3.92 2.19
N ASN A 283 11.28 -5.12 2.17
CA ASN A 283 11.20 -5.97 3.35
C ASN A 283 12.57 -6.57 3.74
N HIS A 284 13.38 -7.01 2.78
CA HIS A 284 14.76 -7.43 3.08
C HIS A 284 15.60 -6.27 3.64
N PHE A 285 15.43 -5.05 3.12
CA PHE A 285 16.10 -3.85 3.63
C PHE A 285 15.65 -3.51 5.07
N ALA A 286 14.36 -3.56 5.35
CA ALA A 286 13.81 -3.38 6.70
C ALA A 286 14.38 -4.39 7.71
N SER A 287 14.50 -5.65 7.28
CA SER A 287 15.15 -6.69 8.09
C SER A 287 16.61 -6.36 8.35
N ASP A 288 17.37 -5.95 7.33
CA ASP A 288 18.78 -5.61 7.44
C ASP A 288 19.04 -4.46 8.42
N ILE A 289 18.23 -3.40 8.38
CA ILE A 289 18.29 -2.28 9.35
C ILE A 289 18.22 -2.83 10.78
N HIS A 290 17.22 -3.66 11.07
CA HIS A 290 17.05 -4.25 12.39
C HIS A 290 18.16 -5.26 12.75
N GLN A 291 18.72 -5.99 11.78
CA GLN A 291 19.84 -6.90 12.03
C GLN A 291 21.12 -6.15 12.40
N GLN A 292 21.33 -4.96 11.84
CA GLN A 292 22.45 -4.09 12.15
C GLN A 292 22.29 -3.33 13.48
N GLY A 293 21.15 -3.50 14.16
CA GLY A 293 20.87 -2.87 15.46
C GLY A 293 20.27 -1.46 15.36
N HIS A 294 19.91 -1.03 14.15
CA HIS A 294 19.29 0.26 13.90
C HIS A 294 17.76 0.21 14.07
N GLU A 295 17.16 1.38 14.35
CA GLU A 295 15.71 1.56 14.28
C GLU A 295 15.30 2.06 12.88
N LEU A 296 14.16 1.61 12.36
CA LEU A 296 13.63 2.04 11.05
C LEU A 296 13.55 3.56 10.89
N LYS A 297 13.30 4.32 11.95
CA LYS A 297 13.23 5.79 11.88
C LYS A 297 14.58 6.46 11.51
N GLU A 298 15.70 5.76 11.67
CA GLU A 298 17.06 6.25 11.38
C GLU A 298 17.38 6.14 9.88
N HIS A 299 16.71 5.23 9.18
CA HIS A 299 16.91 4.96 7.76
C HIS A 299 15.57 5.12 7.04
N PRO A 300 15.34 6.23 6.31
CA PRO A 300 14.03 6.52 5.76
C PRO A 300 13.56 5.41 4.82
N ALA A 301 12.26 5.10 4.88
CA ALA A 301 11.64 4.17 3.96
C ALA A 301 11.77 4.69 2.51
N PRO A 302 12.00 3.81 1.52
CA PRO A 302 12.11 4.20 0.12
C PRO A 302 10.72 4.49 -0.49
N ILE A 303 10.02 5.51 0.02
CA ILE A 303 8.69 5.90 -0.49
C ILE A 303 8.83 6.46 -1.91
N GLY A 304 7.94 6.04 -2.81
CA GLY A 304 7.95 6.48 -4.21
C GLY A 304 9.05 5.82 -5.04
N TYR A 305 9.75 4.83 -4.48
CA TYR A 305 10.51 3.87 -5.26
C TYR A 305 9.47 2.94 -5.88
N HIS A 306 9.15 3.15 -7.15
CA HIS A 306 8.23 2.31 -7.90
C HIS A 306 8.84 2.00 -9.23
#